data_AF-A0A1F8B5L5-F1
#
_entry.id   AF-A0A1F8B5L5-F1
#
_cell.length_a   1.000
_cell.length_b   1.000
_cell.length_c   1.000
_cell.angle_alpha   90.00
_cell.angle_beta   90.00
_cell.angle_gamma   90.00
#
_symmetry.space_group_name_H-M   'P 1'
#
loop_
_entity.id
_entity.type
_entity.pdbx_description
1 polymer ?
#
loop_
_entity_poly.entity_id
_entity_poly.type
_entity_poly.pdbx_seq_one_letter_code
_entity_poly.pdbx_strand_id
1 'polypeptide(L)'
;MGEERKHSLASRRTFLRSAAVLSGALFFGPPLLHLDNTFRAARALGGGSIDCLPKTEVESTEYPFDALAIPGSGTLTTEDGILMPNLYGQMRLEAAALAYSKKLAPTIILLDGGAEIGGEVSVSEKYLNAAYKNLTGDELPEGVVKKKEDTINTATNMEGLSDEVKESNLQKILVITNTFHQNRAILFACAYGVNAFPMSAEDLLLAEGSAREGDIRRLSQSWEMRTAEIKEGVEIVFAIWDPRGKVPTFLKRLQLNLEK
;
A
#
# COMPACT_ATOMS: atom_id res chain seq x y z
N MET A 1 -21.96 -41.53 40.87
CA MET A 1 -22.75 -40.38 40.37
C MET A 1 -22.32 -38.99 40.87
N GLY A 2 -21.76 -38.82 42.08
CA GLY A 2 -21.35 -37.48 42.57
C GLY A 2 -20.01 -36.95 42.04
N GLU A 3 -19.00 -37.83 41.90
CA GLU A 3 -17.62 -37.43 41.58
C GLU A 3 -17.36 -37.20 40.09
N GLU A 4 -17.92 -38.04 39.21
CA GLU A 4 -17.79 -37.86 37.74
C GLU A 4 -18.31 -36.49 37.27
N ARG A 5 -19.41 -36.00 37.85
CA ARG A 5 -19.91 -34.64 37.59
C ARG A 5 -18.93 -33.56 38.07
N LYS A 6 -18.23 -33.76 39.19
CA LYS A 6 -17.19 -32.82 39.68
C LYS A 6 -15.97 -32.80 38.74
N HIS A 7 -15.48 -33.96 38.30
CA HIS A 7 -14.39 -34.05 37.34
C HIS A 7 -14.74 -33.43 35.97
N SER A 8 -15.95 -33.68 35.46
CA SER A 8 -16.48 -33.09 34.22
C SER A 8 -16.58 -31.56 34.28
N LEU A 9 -17.06 -31.00 35.39
CA LEU A 9 -17.14 -29.56 35.60
C LEU A 9 -15.76 -28.91 35.81
N ALA A 10 -14.84 -29.62 36.47
CA ALA A 10 -13.45 -29.17 36.61
C ALA A 10 -12.73 -29.13 35.24
N SER A 11 -12.82 -30.19 34.43
CA SER A 11 -12.17 -30.22 33.11
C SER A 11 -12.74 -29.17 32.16
N ARG A 12 -14.07 -28.93 32.16
CA ARG A 12 -14.69 -27.83 31.40
C ARG A 12 -14.21 -26.45 31.85
N ARG A 13 -14.05 -26.21 33.16
CA ARG A 13 -13.53 -24.93 33.68
C ARG A 13 -12.06 -24.73 33.32
N THR A 14 -11.25 -25.78 33.38
CA THR A 14 -9.83 -25.72 32.94
C THR A 14 -9.74 -25.48 31.44
N PHE A 15 -10.52 -26.21 30.62
CA PHE A 15 -10.57 -26.00 29.18
C PHE A 15 -11.01 -24.58 28.79
N LEU A 16 -12.08 -24.04 29.42
CA LEU A 16 -12.53 -22.66 29.18
C LEU A 16 -11.49 -21.62 29.62
N ARG A 17 -10.73 -21.87 30.69
CA ARG A 17 -9.63 -20.99 31.11
C ARG A 17 -8.45 -21.07 30.14
N SER A 18 -8.04 -22.25 29.72
CA SER A 18 -6.99 -22.42 28.70
C SER A 18 -7.40 -21.81 27.37
N ALA A 19 -8.66 -21.97 26.95
CA ALA A 19 -9.21 -21.32 25.76
C ALA A 19 -9.22 -19.80 25.91
N ALA A 20 -9.66 -19.25 27.04
CA ALA A 20 -9.64 -17.80 27.29
C ALA A 20 -8.21 -17.23 27.34
N VAL A 21 -7.24 -17.96 27.89
CA VAL A 21 -5.82 -17.57 27.90
C VAL A 21 -5.20 -17.68 26.51
N LEU A 22 -5.50 -18.72 25.74
CA LEU A 22 -5.06 -18.85 24.34
C LEU A 22 -5.69 -17.79 23.45
N SER A 23 -6.99 -17.55 23.55
CA SER A 23 -7.67 -16.45 22.85
C SER A 23 -7.15 -15.09 23.27
N GLY A 24 -6.87 -14.88 24.57
CA GLY A 24 -6.23 -13.66 25.06
C GLY A 24 -4.81 -13.48 24.52
N ALA A 25 -4.00 -14.53 24.49
CA ALA A 25 -2.67 -14.50 23.89
C ALA A 25 -2.70 -14.29 22.36
N LEU A 26 -3.74 -14.78 21.67
CA LEU A 26 -3.93 -14.55 20.23
C LEU A 26 -4.46 -13.15 19.90
N PHE A 27 -5.34 -12.59 20.73
CA PHE A 27 -5.89 -11.23 20.53
C PHE A 27 -4.98 -10.10 21.05
N PHE A 28 -4.23 -10.32 22.14
CA PHE A 28 -3.37 -9.30 22.76
C PHE A 28 -1.87 -9.57 22.59
N GLY A 29 -1.45 -10.78 22.22
CA GLY A 29 -0.04 -11.11 21.99
C GLY A 29 0.58 -10.39 20.79
N PRO A 30 0.00 -10.44 19.57
CA PRO A 30 0.57 -9.77 18.40
C PRO A 30 0.77 -8.25 18.56
N PRO A 31 -0.19 -7.47 19.14
CA PRO A 31 0.04 -6.06 19.46
C PRO A 31 1.25 -5.83 20.40
N LEU A 32 1.45 -6.71 21.39
CA LEU A 32 2.56 -6.63 22.35
C LEU A 32 3.92 -7.05 21.77
N LEU A 33 3.92 -7.86 20.70
CA LEU A 33 5.13 -8.23 19.95
C LEU A 33 5.53 -7.18 18.90
N HIS A 34 4.59 -6.33 18.50
CA HIS A 34 4.75 -5.32 17.44
C HIS A 34 4.29 -3.94 17.92
N LEU A 35 4.83 -3.50 19.07
CA LEU A 35 4.45 -2.23 19.71
C LEU A 35 4.60 -1.03 18.76
N ASP A 36 5.72 -0.89 18.05
CA ASP A 36 5.94 0.21 17.10
C ASP A 36 4.89 0.23 15.99
N ASN A 37 4.53 -0.94 15.44
CA ASN A 37 3.50 -1.03 14.41
C ASN A 37 2.10 -0.73 14.97
N THR A 38 1.83 -1.17 16.20
CA THR A 38 0.59 -0.89 16.93
C THR A 38 0.43 0.61 17.19
N PHE A 39 1.49 1.30 17.61
CA PHE A 39 1.49 2.75 17.79
C PHE A 39 1.31 3.50 16.46
N ARG A 40 1.96 3.04 15.37
CA ARG A 40 1.76 3.60 14.02
C ARG A 40 0.32 3.44 13.53
N ALA A 41 -0.25 2.24 13.66
CA ALA A 41 -1.65 1.96 13.30
C ALA A 41 -2.63 2.79 14.14
N ALA A 42 -2.43 2.87 15.46
CA ALA A 42 -3.26 3.70 16.34
C ALA A 42 -3.18 5.20 15.98
N ARG A 43 -1.98 5.72 15.66
CA ARG A 43 -1.78 7.08 15.19
C ARG A 43 -2.48 7.34 13.85
N ALA A 44 -2.40 6.39 12.91
CA ALA A 44 -3.08 6.45 11.62
C ALA A 44 -4.61 6.50 11.76
N LEU A 45 -5.18 5.67 12.64
CA LEU A 45 -6.62 5.67 12.95
C LEU A 45 -7.08 6.96 13.65
N GLY A 46 -6.17 7.63 14.37
CA GLY A 46 -6.37 8.97 14.93
C GLY A 46 -6.18 10.12 13.93
N GLY A 47 -5.97 9.84 12.63
CA GLY A 47 -5.75 10.86 11.59
C GLY A 47 -4.33 11.44 11.54
N GLY A 48 -3.36 10.86 12.25
CA GLY A 48 -1.96 11.26 12.19
C GLY A 48 -1.18 10.55 11.08
N SER A 49 -0.17 11.22 10.51
CA SER A 49 0.77 10.62 9.55
C SER A 49 1.62 9.51 10.18
N ILE A 50 2.10 8.56 9.37
CA ILE A 50 3.04 7.51 9.81
C ILE A 50 4.45 7.83 9.32
N ASP A 51 5.46 7.61 10.19
CA ASP A 51 6.89 7.62 9.83
C ASP A 51 7.55 6.29 10.21
N CYS A 52 8.41 5.76 9.33
CA CYS A 52 9.04 4.44 9.49
C CYS A 52 10.36 4.47 10.27
N LEU A 53 11.09 5.58 10.24
CA LEU A 53 12.37 5.76 10.91
C LEU A 53 12.46 7.19 11.49
N PRO A 54 13.31 7.45 12.50
CA PRO A 54 13.71 8.82 12.79
C PRO A 54 14.31 9.45 11.53
N LYS A 55 14.09 10.75 11.33
CA LYS A 55 14.58 11.48 10.14
C LYS A 55 16.10 11.34 10.02
N THR A 56 16.56 10.41 9.19
CA THR A 56 17.96 10.27 8.83
C THR A 56 18.32 11.40 7.87
N GLU A 57 19.07 12.38 8.38
CA GLU A 57 19.74 13.40 7.58
C GLU A 57 20.85 12.72 6.77
N VAL A 58 20.46 12.19 5.61
CA VAL A 58 21.39 11.82 4.52
C VAL A 58 21.41 12.98 3.54
N GLU A 59 22.58 13.57 3.32
CA GLU A 59 22.81 14.56 2.27
C GLU A 59 22.80 13.88 0.89
N SER A 60 22.01 14.42 -0.04
CA SER A 60 22.02 14.13 -1.48
C SER A 60 21.51 15.41 -2.18
N THR A 61 22.25 16.12 -3.02
CA THR A 61 22.74 15.81 -4.39
C THR A 61 21.63 15.55 -5.41
N GLU A 62 21.33 16.56 -6.24
CA GLU A 62 20.36 16.67 -7.35
C GLU A 62 18.91 16.21 -7.10
N TYR A 63 18.67 15.03 -6.51
CA TYR A 63 17.36 14.44 -6.23
C TYR A 63 17.15 14.25 -4.71
N PRO A 64 15.98 14.61 -4.15
CA PRO A 64 15.68 14.46 -2.72
C PRO A 64 15.33 13.01 -2.28
N PHE A 65 14.97 12.14 -3.22
CA PHE A 65 14.67 10.72 -2.99
C PHE A 65 15.38 9.83 -4.02
N ASP A 66 15.63 8.56 -3.66
CA ASP A 66 16.34 7.61 -4.53
C ASP A 66 15.40 6.94 -5.55
N ALA A 67 14.12 6.78 -5.19
CA ALA A 67 13.09 6.27 -6.10
C ALA A 67 11.68 6.79 -5.76
N LEU A 68 10.83 6.85 -6.78
CA LEU A 68 9.37 6.96 -6.65
C LEU A 68 8.79 5.56 -6.63
N ALA A 69 8.03 5.18 -5.59
CA ALA A 69 7.33 3.91 -5.52
C ALA A 69 5.82 4.11 -5.72
N ILE A 70 5.25 3.42 -6.71
CA ILE A 70 3.86 3.63 -7.16
C ILE A 70 3.05 2.35 -6.94
N PRO A 71 2.23 2.26 -5.86
CA PRO A 71 1.33 1.13 -5.65
C PRO A 71 0.26 1.07 -6.75
N GLY A 72 0.05 -0.12 -7.30
CA GLY A 72 -1.08 -0.39 -8.20
C GLY A 72 -2.44 -0.21 -7.53
N SER A 73 -3.47 0.03 -8.34
CA SER A 73 -4.85 0.27 -7.89
C SER A 73 -5.89 -0.66 -8.52
N GLY A 74 -5.50 -1.48 -9.50
CA GLY A 74 -6.39 -2.26 -10.35
C GLY A 74 -6.66 -1.61 -11.71
N THR A 75 -7.19 -2.41 -12.64
CA THR A 75 -7.48 -2.03 -14.02
C THR A 75 -8.98 -1.87 -14.26
N LEU A 76 -9.34 -1.26 -15.39
CA LEU A 76 -10.69 -1.29 -15.94
C LEU A 76 -10.61 -1.46 -17.46
N THR A 77 -11.65 -2.08 -18.02
CA THR A 77 -11.83 -2.21 -19.47
C THR A 77 -12.80 -1.13 -19.94
N THR A 78 -12.43 -0.36 -20.96
CA THR A 78 -13.33 0.63 -21.58
C THR A 78 -14.46 -0.05 -22.36
N GLU A 79 -15.47 0.71 -22.78
CA GLU A 79 -16.53 0.22 -23.68
C GLU A 79 -15.95 -0.32 -25.01
N ASP A 80 -14.84 0.25 -25.49
CA ASP A 80 -14.08 -0.20 -26.66
C ASP A 80 -13.19 -1.44 -26.42
N GLY A 81 -13.22 -2.03 -25.22
CA GLY A 81 -12.43 -3.21 -24.87
C GLY A 81 -10.97 -2.93 -24.49
N ILE A 82 -10.57 -1.67 -24.29
CA ILE A 82 -9.19 -1.28 -23.98
C ILE A 82 -8.95 -1.39 -22.47
N LEU A 83 -7.92 -2.13 -22.05
CA LEU A 83 -7.50 -2.19 -20.65
C LEU A 83 -6.71 -0.91 -20.29
N MET A 84 -7.10 -0.25 -19.20
CA MET A 84 -6.41 0.93 -18.68
C MET A 84 -6.39 0.94 -17.14
N PRO A 85 -5.49 1.69 -16.48
CA PRO A 85 -5.53 1.85 -15.02
C PRO A 85 -6.87 2.50 -14.61
N ASN A 86 -7.41 2.10 -13.45
CA ASN A 86 -8.61 2.75 -12.93
C ASN A 86 -8.32 4.21 -12.48
N LEU A 87 -9.38 4.98 -12.19
CA LEU A 87 -9.27 6.41 -11.85
C LEU A 87 -8.21 6.71 -10.77
N TYR A 88 -8.14 5.89 -9.72
CA TYR A 88 -7.13 5.99 -8.67
C TYR A 88 -5.70 5.78 -9.20
N GLY A 89 -5.50 4.79 -10.07
CA GLY A 89 -4.20 4.48 -10.69
C GLY A 89 -3.75 5.54 -11.67
N GLN A 90 -4.68 6.09 -12.47
CA GLN A 90 -4.39 7.20 -13.38
C GLN A 90 -3.82 8.39 -12.60
N MET A 91 -4.47 8.80 -11.51
CA MET A 91 -3.98 9.90 -10.67
C MET A 91 -2.58 9.60 -10.07
N ARG A 92 -2.32 8.36 -9.64
CA ARG A 92 -0.99 7.95 -9.14
C ARG A 92 0.10 8.04 -10.22
N LEU A 93 -0.21 7.61 -11.44
CA LEU A 93 0.73 7.59 -12.57
C LEU A 93 0.96 8.99 -13.15
N GLU A 94 -0.07 9.84 -13.19
CA GLU A 94 0.05 11.27 -13.51
C GLU A 94 0.91 12.01 -12.47
N ALA A 95 0.65 11.77 -11.18
CA ALA A 95 1.46 12.30 -10.09
C ALA A 95 2.92 11.78 -10.13
N ALA A 96 3.14 10.53 -10.54
CA ALA A 96 4.48 9.96 -10.73
C ALA A 96 5.23 10.63 -11.89
N ALA A 97 4.58 10.84 -13.03
CA ALA A 97 5.15 11.55 -14.17
C ALA A 97 5.56 12.98 -13.80
N LEU A 98 4.71 13.67 -13.04
CA LEU A 98 4.95 15.02 -12.51
C LEU A 98 6.07 15.07 -11.47
N ALA A 99 6.13 14.10 -10.55
CA ALA A 99 7.21 13.98 -9.58
C ALA A 99 8.57 13.69 -10.26
N TYR A 100 8.57 12.88 -11.32
CA TYR A 100 9.78 12.57 -12.08
C TYR A 100 10.27 13.76 -12.92
N SER A 101 9.37 14.47 -13.64
CA SER A 101 9.75 15.68 -14.40
C SER A 101 10.29 16.80 -13.50
N LYS A 102 9.83 16.87 -12.25
CA LYS A 102 10.36 17.75 -11.19
C LYS A 102 11.66 17.28 -10.54
N LYS A 103 12.27 16.19 -11.01
CA LYS A 103 13.47 15.57 -10.44
C LYS A 103 13.34 15.23 -8.95
N LEU A 104 12.20 14.66 -8.53
CA LEU A 104 12.05 14.20 -7.14
C LEU A 104 12.79 12.88 -6.87
N ALA A 105 12.92 12.00 -7.87
CA ALA A 105 13.82 10.84 -7.83
C ALA A 105 14.27 10.44 -9.25
N PRO A 106 15.42 9.75 -9.40
CA PRO A 106 15.94 9.32 -10.71
C PRO A 106 15.32 8.01 -11.26
N THR A 107 14.49 7.32 -10.48
CA THR A 107 13.93 6.00 -10.83
C THR A 107 12.49 5.87 -10.34
N ILE A 108 11.66 5.15 -11.11
CA ILE A 108 10.25 4.86 -10.79
C ILE A 108 10.10 3.35 -10.61
N ILE A 109 9.47 2.92 -9.52
CA ILE A 109 9.20 1.51 -9.19
C ILE A 109 7.69 1.31 -9.22
N LEU A 110 7.20 0.55 -10.22
CA LEU A 110 5.80 0.14 -10.32
C LEU A 110 5.57 -1.12 -9.49
N LEU A 111 4.60 -1.03 -8.57
CA LEU A 111 4.21 -2.06 -7.61
C LEU A 111 2.76 -2.50 -7.88
N ASP A 112 2.50 -3.01 -9.07
CA ASP A 112 1.18 -3.28 -9.62
C ASP A 112 1.00 -4.70 -10.18
N GLY A 113 1.98 -5.58 -9.94
CA GLY A 113 1.94 -6.98 -10.33
C GLY A 113 0.70 -7.74 -9.81
N GLY A 114 0.08 -8.56 -10.65
CA GLY A 114 -0.87 -9.61 -10.26
C GLY A 114 -2.13 -9.19 -9.49
N ALA A 115 -2.52 -7.91 -9.49
CA ALA A 115 -3.70 -7.44 -8.76
C ALA A 115 -5.02 -8.09 -9.25
N GLU A 116 -5.07 -8.42 -10.55
CA GLU A 116 -6.17 -9.02 -11.30
C GLU A 116 -5.66 -10.14 -12.22
N ILE A 117 -6.50 -11.13 -12.53
CA ILE A 117 -6.18 -12.18 -13.50
C ILE A 117 -6.07 -11.54 -14.89
N GLY A 118 -4.88 -11.56 -15.49
CA GLY A 118 -4.60 -10.90 -16.76
C GLY A 118 -4.25 -9.41 -16.66
N GLY A 119 -4.09 -8.86 -15.46
CA GLY A 119 -3.59 -7.49 -15.26
C GLY A 119 -2.12 -7.38 -15.66
N GLU A 120 -1.84 -6.93 -16.88
CA GLU A 120 -0.49 -6.69 -17.34
C GLU A 120 0.10 -5.39 -16.76
N VAL A 121 1.26 -5.49 -16.11
CA VAL A 121 2.09 -4.32 -15.72
C VAL A 121 2.43 -3.42 -16.93
N SER A 122 2.38 -3.99 -18.14
CA SER A 122 2.51 -3.25 -19.41
C SER A 122 1.53 -2.07 -19.52
N VAL A 123 0.36 -2.13 -18.88
CA VAL A 123 -0.68 -1.08 -18.98
C VAL A 123 -0.35 0.15 -18.13
N SER A 124 0.12 -0.02 -16.90
CA SER A 124 0.56 1.10 -16.05
C SER A 124 1.78 1.80 -16.64
N GLU A 125 2.74 1.06 -17.16
CA GLU A 125 3.95 1.58 -17.81
C GLU A 125 3.61 2.40 -19.07
N LYS A 126 2.74 1.87 -19.95
CA LYS A 126 2.23 2.61 -21.13
C LYS A 126 1.53 3.91 -20.73
N TYR A 127 0.68 3.86 -19.70
CA TYR A 127 -0.07 5.04 -19.23
C TYR A 127 0.86 6.08 -18.61
N LEU A 128 1.85 5.65 -17.80
CA LEU A 128 2.86 6.51 -17.21
C LEU A 128 3.70 7.24 -18.27
N ASN A 129 4.18 6.53 -19.29
CA ASN A 129 4.94 7.15 -20.38
C ASN A 129 4.06 8.16 -21.16
N ALA A 130 2.80 7.82 -21.45
CA ALA A 130 1.86 8.76 -22.08
C ALA A 130 1.60 10.00 -21.23
N ALA A 131 1.45 9.86 -19.91
CA ALA A 131 1.28 10.99 -18.99
C ALA A 131 2.53 11.89 -18.95
N TYR A 132 3.73 11.31 -18.89
CA TYR A 132 4.99 12.04 -18.94
C TYR A 132 5.19 12.77 -20.28
N LYS A 133 4.86 12.12 -21.40
CA LYS A 133 4.92 12.70 -22.75
C LYS A 133 3.94 13.85 -22.94
N ASN A 134 2.73 13.74 -22.41
CA ASN A 134 1.76 14.83 -22.42
C ASN A 134 2.20 16.03 -21.56
N LEU A 135 2.99 15.78 -20.51
CA LEU A 135 3.50 16.82 -19.60
C LEU A 135 4.75 17.53 -20.13
N THR A 136 5.66 16.80 -20.79
CA THR A 136 7.01 17.29 -21.15
C THR A 136 7.26 17.41 -22.65
N GLY A 137 6.53 16.68 -23.49
CA GLY A 137 6.80 16.46 -24.90
C GLY A 137 7.69 15.25 -25.19
N ASP A 138 8.45 14.78 -24.21
CA ASP A 138 9.45 13.72 -24.34
C ASP A 138 8.94 12.37 -23.79
N GLU A 139 9.52 11.26 -24.25
CA GLU A 139 9.26 9.94 -23.66
C GLU A 139 10.14 9.70 -22.43
N LEU A 140 9.69 8.84 -21.51
CA LEU A 140 10.50 8.44 -20.36
C LEU A 140 11.79 7.75 -20.85
N PRO A 141 12.97 8.10 -20.30
CA PRO A 141 14.21 7.43 -20.67
C PRO A 141 14.18 5.94 -20.36
N GLU A 142 14.82 5.14 -21.21
CA GLU A 142 14.90 3.69 -21.05
C GLU A 142 15.58 3.32 -19.70
N GLY A 143 15.05 2.31 -19.01
CA GLY A 143 15.57 1.83 -17.73
C GLY A 143 15.17 2.64 -16.49
N VAL A 144 14.49 3.78 -16.64
CA VAL A 144 13.97 4.59 -15.51
C VAL A 144 12.85 3.87 -14.75
N VAL A 145 12.07 3.03 -15.43
CA VAL A 145 10.94 2.31 -14.85
C VAL A 145 11.35 0.88 -14.50
N LYS A 146 11.30 0.55 -13.21
CA LYS A 146 11.43 -0.81 -12.67
C LYS A 146 10.06 -1.38 -12.34
N LYS A 147 9.86 -2.67 -12.58
CA LYS A 147 8.58 -3.38 -12.43
C LYS A 147 8.73 -4.51 -11.42
N LYS A 148 7.75 -4.69 -10.52
CA LYS A 148 7.65 -5.88 -9.64
C LYS A 148 6.34 -6.61 -9.92
N GLU A 149 6.45 -7.76 -10.59
CA GLU A 149 5.31 -8.46 -11.23
C GLU A 149 4.55 -9.42 -10.29
N ASP A 150 5.13 -9.80 -9.14
CA ASP A 150 4.64 -10.88 -8.26
C ASP A 150 3.76 -10.43 -7.07
N THR A 151 3.27 -9.19 -7.03
CA THR A 151 2.78 -8.62 -5.75
C THR A 151 1.36 -9.06 -5.35
N ILE A 152 0.30 -8.63 -6.03
CA ILE A 152 -1.15 -8.82 -5.78
C ILE A 152 -1.86 -7.91 -4.75
N ASN A 153 -1.19 -7.33 -3.75
CA ASN A 153 -1.82 -6.42 -2.77
C ASN A 153 -0.81 -5.46 -2.11
N THR A 154 -1.29 -4.54 -1.27
CA THR A 154 -0.43 -3.51 -0.63
C THR A 154 0.69 -4.07 0.25
N ALA A 155 0.49 -5.19 0.96
CA ALA A 155 1.53 -5.77 1.80
C ALA A 155 2.67 -6.35 0.95
N THR A 156 2.32 -7.14 -0.07
CA THR A 156 3.30 -7.71 -1.03
C THR A 156 3.91 -6.66 -1.96
N ASN A 157 3.21 -5.57 -2.27
CA ASN A 157 3.80 -4.38 -2.90
C ASN A 157 4.97 -3.85 -2.06
N MET A 158 4.80 -3.74 -0.75
CA MET A 158 5.84 -3.24 0.15
C MET A 158 6.93 -4.28 0.46
N GLU A 159 6.61 -5.57 0.37
CA GLU A 159 7.59 -6.67 0.41
C GLU A 159 8.56 -6.55 -0.78
N GLY A 160 8.03 -6.53 -2.02
CA GLY A 160 8.82 -6.39 -3.25
C GLY A 160 9.54 -5.04 -3.37
N LEU A 161 9.00 -3.97 -2.79
CA LEU A 161 9.71 -2.71 -2.61
C LEU A 161 10.89 -2.87 -1.64
N SER A 162 10.73 -3.60 -0.53
CA SER A 162 11.83 -3.84 0.42
C SER A 162 12.97 -4.63 -0.21
N ASP A 163 12.66 -5.52 -1.14
CA ASP A 163 13.67 -6.30 -1.85
C ASP A 163 14.41 -5.42 -2.86
N GLU A 164 13.71 -4.59 -3.65
CA GLU A 164 14.35 -3.57 -4.51
C GLU A 164 15.25 -2.60 -3.73
N VAL A 165 14.79 -2.17 -2.54
CA VAL A 165 15.53 -1.28 -1.64
C VAL A 165 16.85 -1.91 -1.19
N LYS A 166 16.88 -3.21 -0.92
CA LYS A 166 18.11 -3.95 -0.56
C LYS A 166 18.99 -4.22 -1.78
N GLU A 167 18.38 -4.66 -2.88
CA GLU A 167 19.07 -5.00 -4.15
C GLU A 167 19.80 -3.79 -4.74
N SER A 168 19.14 -2.63 -4.75
CA SER A 168 19.67 -1.38 -5.29
C SER A 168 20.26 -0.44 -4.24
N ASN A 169 20.35 -0.85 -2.97
CA ASN A 169 20.86 -0.06 -1.84
C ASN A 169 20.24 1.35 -1.72
N LEU A 170 18.91 1.42 -1.87
CA LEU A 170 18.13 2.66 -1.76
C LEU A 170 17.91 3.03 -0.29
N GLN A 171 17.79 4.32 0.03
CA GLN A 171 17.69 4.83 1.42
C GLN A 171 16.47 5.72 1.69
N LYS A 172 15.90 6.39 0.69
CA LYS A 172 14.75 7.29 0.80
C LYS A 172 13.79 7.06 -0.37
N ILE A 173 12.61 6.53 -0.07
CA ILE A 173 11.60 6.20 -1.10
C ILE A 173 10.40 7.14 -0.97
N LEU A 174 10.03 7.81 -2.06
CA LEU A 174 8.79 8.58 -2.11
C LEU A 174 7.64 7.67 -2.58
N VAL A 175 6.71 7.33 -1.69
CA VAL A 175 5.53 6.52 -2.01
C VAL A 175 4.41 7.44 -2.46
N ILE A 176 4.17 7.50 -3.77
CA ILE A 176 3.08 8.31 -4.35
C ILE A 176 1.83 7.43 -4.43
N THR A 177 0.81 7.79 -3.66
CA THR A 177 -0.47 7.06 -3.63
C THR A 177 -1.63 8.00 -3.30
N ASN A 178 -2.87 7.52 -3.37
CA ASN A 178 -4.02 8.35 -3.05
C ASN A 178 -4.08 8.68 -1.55
N THR A 179 -4.56 9.87 -1.18
CA THR A 179 -4.67 10.33 0.23
C THR A 179 -5.24 9.25 1.17
N PHE A 180 -6.38 8.63 0.82
CA PHE A 180 -7.01 7.59 1.64
C PHE A 180 -6.09 6.37 1.87
N HIS A 181 -5.23 6.02 0.90
CA HIS A 181 -4.39 4.82 0.92
C HIS A 181 -3.01 5.04 1.59
N GLN A 182 -2.57 6.29 1.79
CA GLN A 182 -1.23 6.61 2.28
C GLN A 182 -0.88 5.89 3.58
N ASN A 183 -1.75 5.96 4.59
CA ASN A 183 -1.49 5.39 5.90
C ASN A 183 -1.27 3.87 5.82
N ARG A 184 -2.08 3.14 5.05
CA ARG A 184 -1.89 1.68 4.90
C ARG A 184 -0.62 1.33 4.12
N ALA A 185 -0.34 2.09 3.06
CA ALA A 185 0.87 1.90 2.26
C ALA A 185 2.15 2.10 3.12
N ILE A 186 2.22 3.18 3.88
CA ILE A 186 3.37 3.46 4.76
C ILE A 186 3.44 2.47 5.93
N LEU A 187 2.32 2.08 6.54
CA LEU A 187 2.31 1.10 7.63
C LEU A 187 2.98 -0.22 7.22
N PHE A 188 2.63 -0.75 6.04
CA PHE A 188 3.28 -1.95 5.49
C PHE A 188 4.74 -1.68 5.11
N ALA A 189 5.07 -0.55 4.49
CA ALA A 189 6.45 -0.17 4.20
C ALA A 189 7.34 -0.20 5.46
N CYS A 190 6.85 0.35 6.58
CA CYS A 190 7.54 0.32 7.87
C CYS A 190 7.73 -1.10 8.40
N ALA A 191 6.73 -1.98 8.28
CA ALA A 191 6.80 -3.38 8.75
C ALA A 191 7.78 -4.25 7.92
N TYR A 192 8.10 -3.82 6.71
CA TYR A 192 9.13 -4.36 5.83
C TYR A 192 10.49 -3.64 5.92
N GLY A 193 10.61 -2.61 6.75
CA GLY A 193 11.86 -1.88 6.99
C GLY A 193 12.21 -0.86 5.90
N VAL A 194 11.26 -0.47 5.06
CA VAL A 194 11.45 0.55 4.02
C VAL A 194 11.34 1.94 4.63
N ASN A 195 12.29 2.82 4.33
CA ASN A 195 12.24 4.23 4.66
C ASN A 195 11.36 5.00 3.66
N ALA A 196 10.05 4.84 3.82
CA ALA A 196 9.04 5.39 2.94
C ALA A 196 8.49 6.73 3.44
N PHE A 197 8.39 7.69 2.52
CA PHE A 197 7.76 8.99 2.72
C PHE A 197 6.46 9.05 1.91
N PRO A 198 5.30 9.37 2.51
CA PRO A 198 4.05 9.49 1.78
C PRO A 198 4.00 10.76 0.94
N MET A 199 3.51 10.65 -0.29
CA MET A 199 3.08 11.77 -1.14
C MET A 199 1.65 11.48 -1.62
N SER A 200 0.77 12.49 -1.58
CA SER A 200 -0.59 12.32 -2.09
C SER A 200 -0.60 12.62 -3.59
N ALA A 201 -1.18 11.71 -4.36
CA ALA A 201 -1.40 11.92 -5.78
C ALA A 201 -2.37 13.09 -6.01
N GLU A 202 -3.43 13.19 -5.21
CA GLU A 202 -4.38 14.30 -5.25
C GLU A 202 -3.70 15.64 -4.92
N ASP A 203 -2.96 15.72 -3.81
CA ASP A 203 -2.34 16.99 -3.39
C ASP A 203 -1.29 17.46 -4.40
N LEU A 204 -0.48 16.54 -4.94
CA LEU A 204 0.55 16.87 -5.94
C LEU A 204 -0.06 17.36 -7.26
N LEU A 205 -1.17 16.76 -7.70
CA LEU A 205 -1.88 17.19 -8.91
C LEU A 205 -2.63 18.51 -8.71
N LEU A 206 -3.23 18.73 -7.53
CA LEU A 206 -3.94 19.96 -7.19
C LEU A 206 -2.97 21.16 -7.05
N ALA A 207 -1.77 20.94 -6.49
CA ALA A 207 -0.75 21.98 -6.32
C ALA A 207 -0.31 22.61 -7.66
N GLU A 208 -0.32 21.84 -8.75
CA GLU A 208 0.08 22.28 -10.09
C GLU A 208 -1.09 22.75 -10.97
N GLY A 209 -2.30 22.86 -10.42
CA GLY A 209 -3.48 23.26 -11.19
C GLY A 209 -3.89 22.23 -12.24
N SER A 210 -3.83 20.93 -11.91
CA SER A 210 -4.24 19.85 -12.80
C SER A 210 -5.65 20.09 -13.37
N ALA A 211 -5.82 19.84 -14.67
CA ALA A 211 -7.12 19.86 -15.35
C ALA A 211 -8.16 18.92 -14.71
N ARG A 212 -7.73 17.96 -13.87
CA ARG A 212 -8.57 17.03 -13.11
C ARG A 212 -9.06 17.57 -11.77
N GLU A 213 -8.77 18.82 -11.39
CA GLU A 213 -9.19 19.38 -10.09
C GLU A 213 -10.68 19.16 -9.80
N GLY A 214 -11.55 19.38 -10.78
CA GLY A 214 -13.00 19.17 -10.63
C GLY A 214 -13.38 17.70 -10.38
N ASP A 215 -12.63 16.75 -10.92
CA ASP A 215 -12.87 15.32 -10.74
C ASP A 215 -12.28 14.83 -9.41
N ILE A 216 -11.08 15.28 -9.04
CA ILE A 216 -10.46 15.02 -7.73
C ILE A 216 -11.38 15.51 -6.61
N ARG A 217 -11.89 16.74 -6.71
CA ARG A 217 -12.83 17.32 -5.72
C ARG A 217 -14.17 16.59 -5.66
N ARG A 218 -14.67 16.09 -6.79
CA ARG A 218 -15.93 15.32 -6.85
C ARG A 218 -15.76 13.93 -6.24
N LEU A 219 -14.66 13.26 -6.57
CA LEU A 219 -14.30 11.95 -6.06
C LEU A 219 -14.07 11.98 -4.55
N SER A 220 -13.39 12.99 -4.01
CA SER A 220 -13.18 13.12 -2.55
C SER A 220 -14.48 13.28 -1.74
N GLN A 221 -15.58 13.65 -2.38
CA GLN A 221 -16.91 13.77 -1.76
C GLN A 221 -17.83 12.56 -2.02
N SER A 222 -17.37 11.59 -2.82
CA SER A 222 -18.20 10.52 -3.34
C SER A 222 -18.41 9.37 -2.34
N TRP A 223 -19.40 8.50 -2.62
CA TRP A 223 -19.66 7.32 -1.79
C TRP A 223 -18.55 6.26 -1.94
N GLU A 224 -17.96 6.18 -3.14
CA GLU A 224 -16.84 5.31 -3.47
C GLU A 224 -15.61 5.68 -2.63
N MET A 225 -15.30 6.97 -2.44
CA MET A 225 -14.22 7.41 -1.54
C MET A 225 -14.51 7.01 -0.09
N ARG A 226 -15.72 7.29 0.42
CA ARG A 226 -16.08 6.92 1.82
C ARG A 226 -15.98 5.42 2.09
N THR A 227 -16.39 4.60 1.13
CA THR A 227 -16.28 3.12 1.25
C THR A 227 -14.83 2.65 1.13
N ALA A 228 -13.99 3.32 0.33
CA ALA A 228 -12.55 3.10 0.32
C ALA A 228 -11.89 3.47 1.66
N GLU A 229 -12.17 4.65 2.22
CA GLU A 229 -11.66 5.09 3.53
C GLU A 229 -12.03 4.12 4.67
N ILE A 230 -13.28 3.65 4.71
CA ILE A 230 -13.74 2.64 5.69
C ILE A 230 -12.94 1.34 5.54
N LYS A 231 -12.71 0.89 4.29
CA LYS A 231 -11.90 -0.31 4.01
C LYS A 231 -10.45 -0.13 4.48
N GLU A 232 -9.83 1.02 4.20
CA GLU A 232 -8.47 1.32 4.67
C GLU A 232 -8.40 1.32 6.20
N GLY A 233 -9.38 1.89 6.89
CA GLY A 233 -9.46 1.86 8.36
C GLY A 233 -9.53 0.43 8.92
N VAL A 234 -10.34 -0.44 8.31
CA VAL A 234 -10.44 -1.86 8.69
C VAL A 234 -9.11 -2.59 8.45
N GLU A 235 -8.45 -2.35 7.33
CA GLU A 235 -7.15 -2.97 7.00
C GLU A 235 -6.01 -2.47 7.91
N ILE A 236 -5.99 -1.18 8.28
CA ILE A 236 -5.05 -0.62 9.27
C ILE A 236 -5.28 -1.25 10.65
N VAL A 237 -6.54 -1.47 11.04
CA VAL A 237 -6.89 -2.23 12.25
C VAL A 237 -6.34 -3.66 12.16
N PHE A 238 -6.54 -4.38 11.06
CA PHE A 238 -5.98 -5.74 10.87
C PHE A 238 -4.45 -5.78 10.93
N ALA A 239 -3.76 -4.76 10.41
CA ALA A 239 -2.30 -4.65 10.44
C ALA A 239 -1.71 -4.51 11.87
N ILE A 240 -2.53 -4.30 12.90
CA ILE A 240 -2.09 -4.42 14.30
C ILE A 240 -1.73 -5.89 14.64
N TRP A 241 -2.52 -6.85 14.16
CA TRP A 241 -2.27 -8.28 14.42
C TRP A 241 -1.42 -8.95 13.34
N ASP A 242 -1.44 -8.43 12.12
CA ASP A 242 -0.62 -8.92 11.01
C ASP A 242 0.10 -7.77 10.30
N PRO A 243 1.19 -7.22 10.89
CA PRO A 243 1.94 -6.10 10.34
C PRO A 243 2.46 -6.29 8.92
N ARG A 244 2.59 -7.55 8.46
CA ARG A 244 3.09 -7.89 7.11
C ARG A 244 2.00 -8.45 6.19
N GLY A 245 0.73 -8.37 6.59
CA GLY A 245 -0.42 -8.72 5.73
C GLY A 245 -0.38 -10.14 5.16
N LYS A 246 0.21 -11.11 5.87
CA LYS A 246 0.28 -12.52 5.45
C LYS A 246 -1.10 -13.15 5.27
N VAL A 247 -2.05 -12.85 6.16
CA VAL A 247 -3.43 -13.32 6.14
C VAL A 247 -4.22 -12.75 4.96
N PRO A 248 -4.32 -11.42 4.74
CA PRO A 248 -4.99 -10.90 3.54
C PRO A 248 -4.29 -11.33 2.25
N THR A 249 -2.97 -11.51 2.25
CA THR A 249 -2.24 -12.10 1.11
C THR A 249 -2.66 -13.54 0.82
N PHE A 250 -2.73 -14.40 1.84
CA PHE A 250 -3.20 -15.76 1.69
C PHE A 250 -4.65 -15.82 1.17
N LEU A 251 -5.55 -14.99 1.72
CA LEU A 251 -6.95 -14.91 1.28
C LEU A 251 -7.07 -14.44 -0.17
N LYS A 252 -6.32 -13.40 -0.58
CA LYS A 252 -6.30 -12.92 -1.98
C LYS A 252 -5.71 -13.97 -2.93
N ARG A 253 -4.69 -14.73 -2.53
CA ARG A 253 -4.16 -15.86 -3.33
C ARG A 253 -5.19 -16.99 -3.48
N LEU A 254 -5.95 -17.32 -2.43
CA LEU A 254 -7.04 -18.28 -2.52
C LEU A 254 -8.13 -17.80 -3.49
N GLN A 255 -8.57 -16.54 -3.38
CA GLN A 255 -9.55 -15.94 -4.29
C GLN A 255 -9.08 -16.04 -5.76
N LEU A 256 -7.87 -15.55 -6.07
CA LEU A 256 -7.29 -15.56 -7.41
C LEU A 256 -7.06 -16.99 -7.98
N ASN A 257 -7.07 -18.02 -7.15
CA ASN A 257 -6.96 -19.42 -7.59
C ASN A 257 -8.33 -20.13 -7.69
N LEU A 258 -9.41 -19.56 -7.13
CA LEU A 258 -10.79 -20.00 -7.31
C LEU A 258 -11.47 -19.34 -8.52
N GLU A 259 -10.90 -18.23 -9.00
CA GLU A 259 -11.34 -17.49 -10.19
C GLU A 259 -10.63 -17.96 -11.49
N LYS A 260 -9.87 -19.07 -11.45
CA LYS A 260 -9.18 -19.71 -12.57
C LYS A 260 -9.82 -21.05 -12.95
#